data_AF-A0A956ZGG0-F1
#
_entry.id   AF-A0A956ZGG0-F1
#
_cell.length_a   1.000
_cell.length_b   1.000
_cell.length_c   1.000
_cell.angle_alpha   90.00
_cell.angle_beta   90.00
_cell.angle_gamma   90.00
#
_symmetry.space_group_name_H-M   'P 1'
#
loop_
_entity.id
_entity.type
_entity.pdbx_description
1 polymer ?
#
loop_
_entity_poly.entity_id
_entity_poly.type
_entity_poly.pdbx_seq_one_letter_code
_entity_poly.pdbx_strand_id
1 'polypeptide(L)' 'MLTEFEVTNFRSVKHIYMKMRPITVIVGPNGSGKSNLYRALKLLQEAARGRLADAIATENGIASAIFSGYRG' A
#
# COMPACT_ATOMS: atom_id res chain seq x y z
N MET A 1 -6.44 14.08 9.08
CA MET A 1 -6.71 14.18 7.63
C MET A 1 -5.45 13.77 6.88
N LEU A 2 -5.54 12.91 5.86
CA LEU A 2 -4.37 12.49 5.07
C LEU A 2 -4.09 13.55 3.99
N THR A 3 -2.91 14.16 4.00
CA THR A 3 -2.53 15.28 3.12
C THR A 3 -1.52 14.88 2.05
N GLU A 4 -0.65 13.92 2.36
CA GLU A 4 0.36 13.39 1.45
C GLU A 4 0.49 11.89 1.66
N PHE A 5 0.87 11.18 0.60
CA PHE A 5 1.08 9.75 0.63
C PHE A 5 2.25 9.38 -0.27
N GLU A 6 3.22 8.66 0.29
CA GLU A 6 4.38 8.15 -0.41
C GLU A 6 4.55 6.66 -0.12
N VAL A 7 4.89 5.90 -1.17
CA VAL A 7 5.19 4.47 -1.06
C VAL A 7 6.39 4.15 -1.92
N THR A 8 7.34 3.43 -1.32
CA THR A 8 8.58 3.01 -1.97
C THR A 8 8.79 1.52 -1.72
N ASN A 9 9.17 0.79 -2.76
CA ASN A 9 9.52 -0.63 -2.70
C ASN A 9 8.45 -1.51 -1.99
N PHE A 10 7.17 -1.28 -2.28
CA PHE A 10 6.07 -2.05 -1.72
C PHE A 10 5.40 -2.88 -2.81
N ARG A 11 5.59 -4.20 -2.76
CA ARG A 11 5.11 -5.16 -3.77
C ARG A 11 5.54 -4.71 -5.17
N SER A 12 4.59 -4.52 -6.09
CA SER A 12 4.88 -4.06 -7.45
C SER A 12 5.09 -2.54 -7.57
N VAL A 13 4.88 -1.75 -6.49
CA VAL A 13 5.03 -0.29 -6.51
C VAL A 13 6.49 0.05 -6.18
N LYS A 14 7.24 0.51 -7.19
CA LYS A 14 8.63 0.97 -7.02
C LYS A 14 8.70 2.28 -6.24
N HIS A 15 7.99 3.30 -6.72
CA HIS A 15 7.89 4.60 -6.09
C HIS A 15 6.62 5.31 -6.54
N ILE A 16 5.93 5.93 -5.60
CA ILE A 16 4.83 6.86 -5.88
C ILE A 16 4.79 7.90 -4.76
N TYR A 17 4.64 9.17 -5.15
CA TYR A 17 4.35 10.28 -4.26
C TYR A 17 3.11 10.98 -4.77
N MET A 18 2.19 11.31 -3.87
CA MET A 18 0.94 11.97 -4.22
C MET A 18 0.45 12.89 -3.09
N LYS A 19 0.10 14.12 -3.47
CA LYS A 19 -0.67 15.02 -2.62
C LYS A 19 -2.12 14.56 -2.61
N MET A 20 -2.68 14.40 -1.42
CA MET A 20 -4.03 13.93 -1.22
C MET A 20 -5.03 15.08 -1.25
N ARG A 21 -6.14 14.86 -1.95
CA ARG A 21 -7.31 15.75 -1.94
C ARG A 21 -8.46 15.04 -1.22
N PRO A 22 -9.52 15.78 -0.79
CA PRO A 22 -10.70 15.16 -0.17
C PRO A 22 -11.28 14.01 -1.00
N ILE A 23 -11.17 14.10 -2.33
CA ILE A 23 -11.44 13.01 -3.27
C ILE A 23 -10.19 12.83 -4.14
N THR A 24 -9.63 11.61 -4.11
CA THR A 24 -8.47 11.22 -4.92
C THR A 24 -8.83 9.96 -5.70
N VAL A 25 -8.82 10.04 -7.04
CA VAL A 25 -9.20 8.93 -7.92
C VAL A 25 -7.93 8.32 -8.53
N ILE A 26 -7.78 7.00 -8.39
CA ILE A 26 -6.64 6.25 -8.92
C ILE A 26 -7.13 5.44 -10.13
N VAL A 27 -6.59 5.72 -11.31
CA VAL A 27 -6.93 5.04 -12.58
C VAL A 27 -5.70 4.43 -13.24
N GLY A 28 -5.92 3.43 -14.10
CA GLY A 28 -4.86 2.79 -14.87
C GLY A 28 -5.22 1.36 -15.30
N PRO A 29 -4.41 0.72 -16.17
CA PRO A 29 -4.67 -0.63 -16.68
C PRO A 29 -4.68 -1.72 -15.58
N ASN A 30 -5.27 -2.88 -15.87
CA ASN A 30 -5.13 -4.04 -14.98
C ASN A 30 -3.66 -4.43 -14.80
N GLY A 31 -3.27 -4.83 -13.58
CA GLY A 31 -1.87 -5.12 -13.25
C GLY A 31 -1.00 -3.89 -13.01
N SER A 32 -1.48 -2.65 -13.20
CA SER A 32 -0.67 -1.42 -13.02
C SER A 32 -0.30 -1.07 -11.56
N GLY A 33 -0.54 -1.96 -10.59
CA GLY A 33 -0.20 -1.75 -9.18
C GLY A 33 -1.23 -1.02 -8.32
N LYS A 34 -2.41 -0.65 -8.85
CA LYS A 34 -3.47 0.05 -8.07
C LYS A 34 -3.87 -0.69 -6.80
N SER A 35 -4.09 -2.01 -6.88
CA SER A 35 -4.42 -2.82 -5.71
C SER A 35 -3.30 -2.85 -4.66
N ASN A 36 -2.04 -2.78 -5.09
CA ASN A 36 -0.89 -2.68 -4.17
C ASN A 36 -0.82 -1.30 -3.52
N LEU A 37 -1.19 -0.24 -4.24
CA LEU A 37 -1.32 1.11 -3.68
C LEU A 37 -2.39 1.16 -2.57
N TYR A 38 -3.56 0.56 -2.82
CA TYR A 38 -4.61 0.45 -1.79
C TYR A 38 -4.17 -0.39 -0.59
N ARG A 39 -3.38 -1.46 -0.80
CA ARG A 39 -2.82 -2.26 0.30
C ARG A 39 -1.82 -1.47 1.14
N ALA A 40 -0.96 -0.65 0.53
CA ALA A 40 -0.06 0.24 1.25
C ALA A 40 -0.84 1.27 2.09
N LEU A 41 -1.89 1.90 1.52
CA LEU A 41 -2.79 2.79 2.26
C LEU A 41 -3.47 2.08 3.43
N LYS A 42 -3.90 0.82 3.24
CA LYS A 42 -4.52 0.03 4.29
C LYS A 42 -3.53 -0.27 5.42
N LEU A 43 -2.30 -0.66 5.10
CA LEU A 43 -1.25 -0.91 6.08
C LEU A 43 -0.91 0.36 6.88
N LEU A 44 -0.83 1.52 6.21
CA LEU A 44 -0.67 2.82 6.87
C LEU A 44 -1.83 3.12 7.83
N GLN A 45 -3.07 2.84 7.43
CA GLN A 45 -4.25 3.00 8.29
C GLN A 45 -4.19 2.10 9.53
N GLU A 46 -3.77 0.83 9.37
CA GLU A 46 -3.63 -0.09 10.51
C GLU A 46 -2.50 0.34 11.45
N ALA A 47 -1.39 0.85 10.92
CA ALA A 47 -0.32 1.43 11.72
C ALA A 47 -0.80 2.63 12.54
N ALA A 48 -1.52 3.56 11.92
CA ALA A 48 -2.09 4.72 12.61
C ALA A 48 -3.11 4.35 13.70
N ARG A 49 -3.68 3.14 13.65
CA ARG A 49 -4.60 2.60 14.66
C ARG A 49 -3.92 1.76 15.73
N GLY A 50 -2.59 1.63 15.69
CA GLY A 50 -1.84 0.77 16.63
C GLY A 50 -1.97 -0.73 16.33
N ARG A 51 -2.42 -1.12 15.14
CA ARG A 51 -2.69 -2.52 14.74
C ARG A 51 -1.72 -3.03 13.67
N LEU A 52 -0.53 -2.44 13.57
CA LEU A 52 0.46 -2.81 12.56
C LEU A 52 0.89 -4.27 12.68
N ALA A 53 1.17 -4.73 13.90
CA ALA A 53 1.59 -6.11 14.16
C ALA A 53 0.54 -7.13 13.70
N ASP A 54 -0.73 -6.89 14.04
CA ASP A 54 -1.86 -7.75 13.64
C ASP A 54 -2.05 -7.76 12.12
N ALA A 55 -1.92 -6.60 11.47
CA ALA A 55 -2.03 -6.48 10.02
C ALA A 55 -0.91 -7.25 9.31
N ILE A 56 0.32 -7.18 9.83
CA ILE A 56 1.46 -7.96 9.31
C ILE A 56 1.25 -9.46 9.56
N ALA A 57 0.77 -9.85 10.74
CA ALA A 57 0.49 -11.24 11.06
C ALA A 57 -0.57 -11.84 10.12
N THR A 58 -1.60 -11.05 9.79
CA THR A 58 -2.67 -11.45 8.84
C THR A 58 -2.11 -11.67 7.42
N GLU A 59 -1.04 -10.97 7.05
CA GLU A 59 -0.35 -11.15 5.77
C GLU A 59 0.70 -12.29 5.81
N ASN A 60 0.72 -13.15 6.85
CA ASN A 60 1.72 -14.21 7.08
C ASN A 60 3.15 -13.68 7.29
N GLY A 61 3.27 -12.50 7.92
CA GLY A 61 4.56 -11.90 8.28
C GLY A 61 5.05 -10.86 7.28
N ILE A 62 6.13 -10.17 7.67
CA ILE A 62 6.58 -8.94 7.00
C ILE A 62 7.05 -9.17 5.56
N ALA A 63 7.67 -10.32 5.29
CA ALA A 63 8.15 -10.68 3.96
C ALA A 63 6.99 -10.76 2.96
N SER A 64 5.90 -11.45 3.32
CA SER A 64 4.71 -11.58 2.48
C SER A 64 3.92 -10.27 2.39
N ALA A 65 3.90 -9.47 3.47
CA ALA A 65 3.27 -8.16 3.47
C ALA A 65 3.90 -7.21 2.42
N ILE A 66 5.24 -7.16 2.36
CA ILE A 66 6.01 -6.28 1.49
C ILE A 66 6.23 -6.89 0.09
N PHE A 67 6.27 -8.21 -0.04
CA PHE A 67 6.52 -8.91 -1.29
C PHE A 67 5.46 -9.99 -1.55
N SER A 68 4.70 -9.84 -2.65
CA SER A 68 3.62 -10.77 -3.01
C SER A 68 3.99 -11.75 -4.14
N GLY A 69 5.28 -11.99 -4.36
CA GLY A 69 5.76 -12.78 -5.50
C GLY A 69 5.90 -11.96 -6.79
N TYR A 70 6.87 -12.34 -7.62
CA TYR A 70 7.00 -11.86 -8.99
C TYR A 70 6.03 -12.68 -9.85
N ARG A 71 5.04 -12.03 -10.46
CA ARG A 71 4.35 -12.62 -11.63
C ARG A 71 5.02 -11.99 -12.84
N GLY A 72 5.89 -12.77 -13.48
CA GLY A 72 6.44 -12.43 -14.80
C GLY A 72 5.32 -12.18 -15.80
#